data_AF-A0A7K2X3N3-F1
#
_entry.id   AF-A0A7K2X3N3-F1
#
_cell.length_a   1.000
_cell.length_b   1.000
_cell.length_c   1.000
_cell.angle_alpha   90.00
_cell.angle_beta   90.00
_cell.angle_gamma   90.00
#
_symmetry.space_group_name_H-M   'P 1'
#
loop_
_entity.id
_entity.type
_entity.pdbx_description
1 polymer ?
#
loop_
_entity_poly.entity_id
_entity_poly.type
_entity_poly.pdbx_seq_one_letter_code
_entity_poly.pdbx_strand_id
1 'polypeptide(L)' 'MAGQGFRPVYHPAGHDHALRHALQDLRTGRWVAMARLLDETSDWGAWTRRTQVLAAVAAGTDVVRTWRDEEPESP' A
#
# COMPACT_ATOMS: atom_id res chain seq x y z
N MET A 1 11.50 -32.69 21.43
CA MET A 1 10.66 -31.88 20.54
C MET A 1 11.25 -30.47 20.54
N ALA A 2 11.95 -30.09 19.47
CA ALA A 2 12.52 -28.74 19.36
C ALA A 2 11.36 -27.74 19.29
N GLY A 3 11.34 -26.76 20.19
CA GLY A 3 10.32 -25.71 20.22
C GLY A 3 10.29 -25.00 18.88
N GLN A 4 9.10 -24.85 18.31
CA GLN A 4 8.93 -23.98 17.17
C GLN A 4 9.30 -22.56 17.62
N GLY A 5 10.50 -22.11 17.24
CA GLY A 5 11.00 -20.79 17.59
C GLY A 5 10.03 -19.73 17.10
N PHE A 6 9.65 -18.82 17.99
CA PHE A 6 8.81 -17.67 17.65
C PHE A 6 9.45 -16.90 16.48
N ARG A 7 8.73 -16.81 15.34
CA ARG A 7 9.15 -16.02 14.17
C ARG A 7 8.15 -14.90 13.92
N PRO A 8 8.38 -13.68 14.42
CA PRO A 8 7.46 -12.57 14.23
C PRO A 8 7.36 -12.22 12.74
N VAL A 9 6.12 -12.16 12.24
CA VAL A 9 5.83 -11.64 10.90
C VAL A 9 5.45 -10.18 11.08
N TYR A 10 6.33 -9.29 10.65
CA TYR A 10 6.07 -7.85 10.71
C TYR A 10 5.14 -7.44 9.58
N HIS A 11 4.16 -6.60 9.90
CA HIS A 11 3.31 -5.99 8.89
C HIS A 11 4.16 -5.03 8.04
N PRO A 12 4.08 -5.05 6.69
CA PRO A 12 4.94 -4.23 5.82
C PRO A 12 4.79 -2.72 6.07
N ALA A 13 3.61 -2.27 6.51
CA ALA A 13 3.40 -0.89 6.93
C ALA A 13 4.08 -0.50 8.26
N GLY A 14 4.51 -1.45 9.09
CA GLY A 14 5.00 -1.17 10.43
C GLY A 14 3.95 -0.37 11.24
N HIS A 15 4.37 0.74 11.85
CA HIS A 15 3.51 1.67 12.60
C HIS A 15 2.73 2.66 11.71
N ASP A 16 2.87 2.58 10.38
CA ASP A 16 2.13 3.45 9.47
C ASP A 16 0.68 2.97 9.32
N HIS A 17 -0.19 3.52 10.15
CA HIS A 17 -1.61 3.14 10.19
C HIS A 17 -2.36 3.53 8.90
N ALA A 18 -2.03 4.67 8.30
CA ALA A 18 -2.65 5.12 7.06
C ALA A 18 -2.28 4.18 5.90
N LEU A 19 -0.99 3.81 5.79
CA LEU A 19 -0.56 2.79 4.84
C LEU A 19 -1.21 1.43 5.12
N ARG A 20 -1.33 1.03 6.39
CA ARG A 20 -2.02 -0.23 6.73
C ARG A 20 -3.47 -0.24 6.24
N HIS A 21 -4.21 0.85 6.40
CA HIS A 21 -5.57 0.97 5.89
C HIS A 21 -5.61 0.88 4.37
N ALA A 22 -4.80 1.68 3.67
CA ALA A 22 -4.72 1.65 2.21
C ALA A 22 -4.40 0.24 1.68
N LEU A 23 -3.53 -0.52 2.35
CA LEU A 23 -3.21 -1.90 1.95
C LEU A 23 -4.36 -2.89 2.15
N GLN A 24 -5.32 -2.64 3.04
CA GLN A 24 -6.52 -3.48 3.15
C GLN A 24 -7.46 -3.22 1.97
N ASP A 25 -7.70 -1.95 1.66
CA ASP A 25 -8.52 -1.53 0.54
C ASP A 25 -7.94 -2.03 -0.79
N LEU A 26 -6.63 -1.87 -0.97
CA LEU A 26 -5.91 -2.26 -2.18
C LEU A 26 -6.03 -3.75 -2.49
N ARG A 27 -5.97 -4.62 -1.46
CA ARG A 27 -6.16 -6.07 -1.60
C ARG A 27 -7.57 -6.45 -2.05
N THR A 28 -8.53 -5.55 -1.88
CA THR A 28 -9.92 -5.72 -2.35
C THR A 28 -10.18 -5.03 -3.68
N GLY A 29 -9.15 -4.48 -4.33
CA GLY A 29 -9.28 -3.77 -5.61
C GLY A 29 -9.77 -2.32 -5.48
N ARG A 30 -9.74 -1.72 -4.27
CA ARG A 30 -10.13 -0.32 -4.07
C ARG A 30 -8.90 0.58 -4.06
N TRP A 31 -8.86 1.55 -4.97
CA TRP A 31 -7.69 2.41 -5.18
C TRP A 31 -7.75 3.76 -4.45
N VAL A 32 -8.94 4.27 -4.10
CA VAL A 32 -9.12 5.65 -3.60
C VAL A 32 -8.28 5.96 -2.36
N ALA A 33 -8.21 5.05 -1.39
CA ALA A 33 -7.39 5.24 -0.19
C ALA A 33 -5.88 5.27 -0.49
N MET A 34 -5.43 4.53 -1.51
CA MET A 34 -4.05 4.59 -1.99
C MET A 34 -3.73 5.93 -2.64
N ALA A 35 -4.59 6.42 -3.55
CA ALA A 35 -4.38 7.70 -4.23
C ALA A 35 -4.31 8.86 -3.23
N ARG A 36 -5.27 8.95 -2.30
CA ARG A 36 -5.28 9.96 -1.24
C ARG A 36 -4.04 9.88 -0.34
N LEU A 37 -3.62 8.67 0.02
CA LEU A 37 -2.42 8.50 0.84
C LEU A 37 -1.18 9.08 0.16
N LEU A 38 -1.03 8.88 -1.16
CA LEU A 38 0.12 9.40 -1.90
C LEU A 38 0.05 10.91 -2.07
N ASP A 39 -1.14 11.46 -2.36
CA ASP A 39 -1.38 12.90 -2.50
C ASP A 39 -1.11 13.67 -1.18
N GLU A 40 -1.55 13.12 -0.05
CA GLU A 40 -1.35 13.72 1.28
C GLU A 40 0.08 13.58 1.80
N THR A 41 0.94 12.76 1.17
CA THR A 41 2.31 12.52 1.65
C THR A 41 3.29 13.55 1.05
N SER A 42 3.60 14.59 1.83
CA SER A 42 4.55 15.63 1.41
C SER A 42 6.03 15.29 1.65
N ASP A 43 6.33 14.41 2.61
CA ASP A 43 7.71 13.97 2.87
C ASP A 43 8.18 12.96 1.82
N TRP A 44 9.26 13.28 1.11
CA TRP A 44 9.76 12.47 -0.01
C TRP A 44 10.21 11.06 0.41
N GLY A 45 10.79 10.92 1.60
CA GLY A 45 11.23 9.63 2.13
C GLY A 45 10.05 8.72 2.46
N ALA A 46 9.04 9.28 3.14
CA ALA A 46 7.79 8.61 3.43
C ALA A 46 7.03 8.24 2.14
N TRP A 47 6.98 9.17 1.17
CA TRP A 47 6.33 8.96 -0.12
C TRP A 47 6.98 7.77 -0.85
N THR A 48 8.29 7.78 -1.00
CA THR A 48 9.06 6.70 -1.66
C THR A 48 8.80 5.35 -1.00
N ARG A 49 8.89 5.30 0.33
CA ARG A 49 8.65 4.07 1.09
C ARG A 49 7.22 3.56 0.92
N ARG A 50 6.21 4.45 1.01
CA ARG A 50 4.79 4.08 0.85
C ARG A 50 4.53 3.54 -0.55
N THR A 51 5.00 4.22 -1.59
CA THR A 51 4.86 3.80 -2.98
C THR A 51 5.46 2.41 -3.21
N GLN A 52 6.65 2.13 -2.69
CA GLN A 52 7.28 0.82 -2.83
C GLN A 52 6.46 -0.31 -2.19
N VAL A 53 5.92 -0.09 -0.99
CA VAL A 53 5.08 -1.07 -0.29
C VAL A 53 3.75 -1.27 -1.02
N LEU A 54 3.12 -0.20 -1.49
CA LEU A 54 1.89 -0.25 -2.27
C LEU A 54 2.11 -1.02 -3.59
N ALA A 55 3.18 -0.73 -4.31
CA ALA A 55 3.52 -1.41 -5.57
C ALA A 55 3.70 -2.91 -5.39
N ALA A 56 4.36 -3.34 -4.30
CA ALA A 56 4.52 -4.77 -3.99
C ALA A 56 3.18 -5.49 -3.76
N VAL A 57 2.16 -4.80 -3.24
CA VAL A 57 0.83 -5.39 -3.01
C VAL A 57 -0.09 -5.24 -4.23
N ALA A 58 0.06 -4.18 -5.01
CA ALA A 58 -0.66 -4.01 -6.27
C ALA A 58 -0.16 -4.94 -7.38
N ALA A 59 1.07 -5.47 -7.26
CA ALA A 59 1.65 -6.38 -8.23
C ALA A 59 0.73 -7.59 -8.48
N GLY A 60 0.38 -7.82 -9.75
CA GLY A 60 -0.53 -8.89 -10.16
C GLY A 60 -2.03 -8.54 -10.03
N THR A 61 -2.38 -7.28 -9.75
CA THR A 61 -3.74 -6.76 -9.78
C THR A 61 -3.91 -5.71 -10.87
N ASP A 62 -5.15 -5.45 -11.29
CA ASP A 62 -5.46 -4.37 -12.23
C ASP A 62 -5.76 -3.03 -11.52
N VAL A 63 -5.53 -2.92 -10.22
CA VAL A 63 -6.03 -1.80 -9.41
C VAL A 63 -5.50 -0.42 -9.84
N VAL A 64 -4.24 -0.36 -10.28
CA VAL A 64 -3.62 0.87 -10.82
C VAL A 64 -4.18 1.20 -12.19
N ARG A 65 -4.50 0.18 -13.01
CA ARG A 65 -5.17 0.40 -14.30
C ARG A 65 -6.57 0.96 -14.08
N THR A 66 -7.36 0.34 -13.19
CA THR A 66 -8.69 0.84 -12.81
C THR A 66 -8.64 2.28 -12.33
N TRP A 67 -7.66 2.63 -11.48
CA TRP A 67 -7.46 4.02 -11.07
C TRP A 67 -7.20 4.95 -12.27
N ARG A 68 -6.28 4.59 -13.17
CA ARG A 68 -5.97 5.40 -14.36
C ARG A 68 -7.15 5.54 -15.34
N ASP A 69 -8.00 4.53 -15.42
CA ASP A 69 -9.20 4.56 -16.27
C ASP A 69 -10.30 5.45 -15.65
N GLU A 70 -10.45 5.41 -14.33
CA GLU A 70 -11.45 6.21 -13.60
C GLU A 70 -11.02 7.67 -13.39
N GLU A 71 -9.72 7.93 -13.20
CA GLU A 71 -9.16 9.26 -12.95
C GLU A 71 -7.89 9.50 -13.81
N PRO A 72 -8.04 9.77 -15.11
CA PRO A 72 -6.90 9.87 -16.05
C PRO A 72 -5.93 11.01 -15.74
N GLU A 73 -6.44 12.08 -15.12
CA GLU A 73 -5.70 13.29 -14.76
C GLU A 73 -5.07 13.21 -13.37
N SER A 74 -5.23 12.08 -12.66
CA SER A 74 -4.54 11.87 -11.39
C SER A 74 -3.02 11.89 -11.62
N PRO A 75 -2.25 12.57 -10.75
CA PRO A 75 -0.81 12.80 -10.95
C PRO A 75 0.05 11.53 -10.94
#